data_AF-A0A820DUV3-F1
#
_entry.id   AF-A0A820DUV3-F1
#
_cell.length_a   1.000
_cell.length_b   1.000
_cell.length_c   1.000
_cell.angle_alpha   90.00
_cell.angle_beta   90.00
_cell.angle_gamma   90.00
#
_symmetry.space_group_name_H-M   'P 1'
#
loop_
_entity.id
_entity.type
_entity.pdbx_description
1 polymer ?
#
loop_
_entity_poly.entity_id
_entity_poly.type
_entity_poly.pdbx_seq_one_letter_code
_entity_poly.pdbx_strand_id
1 'polypeptide(L)'
;MSSLIEDLPNELLFDIFQYLDTRDLYESFWGLNYRFNNILRSLKDLSLTMEKNNPSLLTIFASRIARLEVNTWHEIDLIEFINLKSLILHRTTRNQITQIRPNVIPKLVSLSISLAFDFWSS
;
A
#
# COMPACT_ATOMS: atom_id res chain seq x y z
N MET A 1 -36.26 -6.49 -5.54
CA MET A 1 -35.66 -5.88 -4.33
C MET A 1 -34.29 -5.36 -4.74
N SER A 2 -33.97 -4.11 -4.45
CA SER A 2 -32.62 -3.57 -4.67
C SER A 2 -31.77 -3.97 -3.47
N SER A 3 -30.77 -4.82 -3.66
CA SER A 3 -29.74 -5.07 -2.66
C SER A 3 -28.62 -4.06 -2.86
N LEU A 4 -28.28 -3.31 -1.83
CA LEU A 4 -27.15 -2.39 -1.84
C LEU A 4 -25.92 -3.06 -1.23
N ILE A 5 -24.72 -2.59 -1.58
CA ILE A 5 -23.48 -3.10 -0.98
C ILE A 5 -23.41 -2.74 0.51
N GLU A 6 -24.05 -1.64 0.90
CA GLU A 6 -24.23 -1.22 2.28
C GLU A 6 -25.08 -2.19 3.11
N ASP A 7 -25.89 -3.04 2.48
CA ASP A 7 -26.71 -4.02 3.20
C ASP A 7 -25.89 -5.26 3.60
N LEU A 8 -24.68 -5.44 3.05
CA LEU A 8 -23.81 -6.55 3.43
C LEU A 8 -23.37 -6.41 4.89
N PRO A 9 -23.27 -7.49 5.67
CA PRO A 9 -22.64 -7.48 6.99
C PRO A 9 -21.14 -7.14 6.92
N ASN A 10 -20.57 -6.65 8.02
CA ASN A 10 -19.17 -6.20 8.05
C ASN A 10 -18.18 -7.32 7.71
N GLU A 11 -18.48 -8.54 8.14
CA GLU A 11 -17.67 -9.74 7.91
C GLU A 11 -17.49 -9.98 6.41
N LEU A 12 -18.57 -9.90 5.64
CA LEU A 12 -18.48 -10.05 4.18
C LEU A 12 -17.72 -8.89 3.53
N LEU A 13 -17.87 -7.67 4.04
CA LEU A 13 -17.09 -6.53 3.54
C LEU A 13 -15.60 -6.70 3.82
N PHE A 14 -15.21 -7.19 5.00
CA PHE A 14 -13.81 -7.52 5.31
C PHE A 14 -13.28 -8.61 4.37
N ASP A 15 -14.07 -9.66 4.17
CA ASP A 15 -13.71 -10.79 3.31
C ASP A 15 -13.60 -10.39 1.84
N ILE A 16 -14.36 -9.40 1.37
CA ILE A 16 -14.25 -8.88 0.00
C ILE A 16 -13.04 -7.94 -0.10
N PHE A 17 -12.90 -7.00 0.84
CA PHE A 17 -11.90 -5.94 0.76
C PHE A 17 -10.45 -6.46 0.85
N GLN A 18 -10.20 -7.60 1.49
CA GLN A 18 -8.86 -8.22 1.52
C GLN A 18 -8.32 -8.61 0.13
N TYR A 19 -9.19 -8.77 -0.88
CA TYR A 19 -8.81 -9.12 -2.25
C TYR A 19 -8.54 -7.90 -3.14
N LEU A 20 -8.83 -6.69 -2.65
CA LEU A 20 -8.70 -5.46 -3.42
C LEU A 20 -7.38 -4.75 -3.12
N ASP A 21 -6.83 -4.04 -4.11
CA ASP A 21 -5.69 -3.16 -3.89
C ASP A 21 -6.11 -1.97 -3.00
N THR A 22 -5.19 -1.52 -2.15
CA THR A 22 -5.45 -0.40 -1.23
C THR A 22 -5.85 0.88 -1.97
N ARG A 23 -5.32 1.11 -3.18
CA ARG A 23 -5.73 2.23 -4.02
C ARG A 23 -7.19 2.13 -4.42
N ASP A 24 -7.62 0.98 -4.91
CA ASP A 24 -9.00 0.76 -5.35
C ASP A 24 -9.98 0.89 -4.18
N LEU A 25 -9.59 0.38 -3.01
CA LEU A 25 -10.35 0.55 -1.76
C LEU A 25 -10.51 2.02 -1.38
N TYR A 26 -9.41 2.78 -1.43
CA TYR A 26 -9.42 4.19 -1.10
C TYR A 26 -10.27 4.99 -2.10
N GLU A 27 -10.02 4.83 -3.40
CA GLU A 27 -10.71 5.61 -4.43
C GLU A 27 -12.20 5.25 -4.53
N SER A 28 -12.58 4.00 -4.23
CA SER A 28 -13.97 3.56 -4.34
C SER A 28 -14.78 3.78 -3.06
N PHE A 29 -14.19 3.58 -1.87
CA PHE A 29 -14.96 3.49 -0.62
C PHE A 29 -14.61 4.54 0.43
N TRP A 30 -13.45 5.21 0.32
CA TRP A 30 -13.07 6.23 1.30
C TRP A 30 -13.93 7.49 1.18
N GLY A 31 -14.43 7.96 2.31
CA GLY A 31 -15.27 9.15 2.37
C GLY A 31 -16.73 8.93 1.99
N LEU A 32 -17.11 7.74 1.51
CA LEU A 32 -18.51 7.43 1.17
C LEU A 32 -19.44 7.51 2.39
N ASN A 33 -19.07 6.82 3.46
CA ASN A 33 -19.80 6.89 4.73
C ASN A 33 -18.89 6.49 5.90
N TYR A 34 -19.37 6.78 7.11
CA TYR A 34 -18.64 6.51 8.36
C TYR A 34 -18.33 5.01 8.54
N ARG A 35 -19.26 4.13 8.16
CA ARG A 35 -19.10 2.69 8.31
C ARG A 35 -17.97 2.15 7.43
N PHE A 36 -17.93 2.48 6.15
CA PHE A 36 -16.84 2.08 5.27
C PHE A 36 -15.50 2.66 5.70
N ASN A 37 -15.45 3.92 6.14
CA ASN A 37 -14.22 4.50 6.68
C ASN A 37 -13.68 3.71 7.88
N ASN A 38 -14.57 3.25 8.77
CA ASN A 38 -14.17 2.41 9.92
C ASN A 38 -13.68 1.03 9.49
N ILE A 39 -14.37 0.39 8.53
CA ILE A 39 -13.95 -0.89 7.97
C ILE A 39 -12.56 -0.75 7.33
N LEU A 40 -12.37 0.22 6.44
CA LEU A 40 -11.08 0.47 5.78
C LEU A 40 -9.95 0.75 6.80
N ARG A 41 -10.23 1.49 7.86
CA ARG A 41 -9.26 1.76 8.94
C ARG A 41 -8.89 0.53 9.76
N SER A 42 -9.73 -0.50 9.78
CA SER A 42 -9.51 -1.72 10.57
C SER A 42 -8.91 -2.88 9.76
N LEU A 43 -8.87 -2.77 8.43
CA LEU A 43 -8.16 -3.70 7.57
C LEU A 43 -6.66 -3.80 7.95
N LYS A 44 -6.09 -4.97 7.73
CA LYS A 44 -4.67 -5.27 7.99
C LYS A 44 -4.11 -6.06 6.82
N ASP A 45 -2.78 -6.16 6.78
CA ASP A 45 -2.07 -6.94 5.78
C ASP A 45 -2.41 -6.53 4.33
N LEU A 46 -2.55 -5.22 4.14
CA LEU A 46 -2.97 -4.64 2.87
C LEU A 46 -1.89 -4.76 1.78
N SER A 47 -2.34 -4.77 0.53
CA SER A 47 -1.48 -4.73 -0.65
C SER A 47 -1.66 -3.41 -1.38
N LEU A 48 -0.57 -2.79 -1.82
CA LEU A 48 -0.59 -1.55 -2.59
C LEU A 48 0.36 -1.65 -3.79
N THR A 49 -0.18 -1.38 -4.97
CA THR A 49 0.59 -1.16 -6.20
C THR A 49 0.67 0.34 -6.48
N MET A 50 1.88 0.89 -6.39
CA MET A 50 2.13 2.32 -6.52
C MET A 50 2.73 2.67 -7.89
N GLU A 51 1.88 3.22 -8.75
CA GLU A 51 2.27 3.81 -10.05
C GLU A 51 2.52 5.32 -9.97
N LYS A 52 1.94 5.98 -8.96
CA LYS A 52 2.05 7.41 -8.69
C LYS A 52 2.02 7.63 -7.17
N ASN A 53 2.73 8.65 -6.70
CA ASN A 53 2.66 9.02 -5.29
C ASN A 53 1.26 9.55 -4.94
N ASN A 54 0.70 9.10 -3.82
CA ASN A 54 -0.59 9.57 -3.29
C ASN A 54 -0.48 9.78 -1.77
N PRO A 55 -0.02 10.97 -1.33
CA PRO A 55 0.23 11.27 0.08
C PRO A 55 -1.00 11.08 0.98
N SER A 56 -2.20 11.38 0.48
CA SER A 56 -3.45 11.21 1.24
C SER A 56 -3.72 9.75 1.56
N LEU A 57 -3.54 8.86 0.58
CA LEU A 57 -3.67 7.40 0.78
C LEU A 57 -2.61 6.91 1.78
N LEU A 58 -1.36 7.32 1.60
CA LEU A 58 -0.25 6.88 2.46
C LEU A 58 -0.43 7.31 3.91
N THR A 59 -0.88 8.55 4.14
CA THR A 59 -1.21 9.08 5.47
C THR A 59 -2.20 8.17 6.21
N ILE A 60 -3.11 7.52 5.49
CA ILE A 60 -4.15 6.66 6.08
C ILE A 60 -3.65 5.23 6.23
N PHE A 61 -2.99 4.67 5.21
CA PHE A 61 -2.78 3.23 5.09
C PHE A 61 -1.33 2.75 5.18
N ALA A 62 -0.31 3.61 5.10
CA ALA A 62 1.09 3.19 4.98
C ALA A 62 1.51 2.15 6.04
N SER A 63 1.17 2.42 7.31
CA SER A 63 1.47 1.51 8.41
C SER A 63 0.73 0.17 8.36
N ARG A 64 -0.30 0.00 7.53
CA ARG A 64 -1.09 -1.25 7.40
C ARG A 64 -0.74 -2.04 6.15
N ILE A 65 0.07 -1.48 5.26
CA ILE A 65 0.53 -2.13 4.04
C ILE A 65 1.59 -3.18 4.40
N ALA A 66 1.29 -4.43 4.08
CA ALA A 66 2.21 -5.55 4.22
C ALA A 66 2.88 -5.91 2.90
N ARG A 67 2.29 -5.54 1.75
CA ARG A 67 2.84 -5.80 0.43
C ARG A 67 2.84 -4.51 -0.38
N LEU A 68 4.02 -4.07 -0.77
CA LEU A 68 4.20 -2.86 -1.57
C LEU A 68 4.90 -3.23 -2.88
N GLU A 69 4.28 -2.85 -3.98
CA GLU A 69 4.88 -2.86 -5.30
C GLU A 69 5.01 -1.42 -5.80
N VAL A 70 6.22 -1.03 -6.18
CA VAL A 70 6.54 0.32 -6.64
C VAL A 70 6.89 0.25 -8.12
N ASN A 71 6.00 0.79 -8.94
CA ASN A 71 6.17 0.91 -10.38
C ASN A 71 6.23 2.39 -10.81
N THR A 72 7.05 3.17 -10.13
CA THR A 72 7.19 4.61 -10.38
C THR A 72 8.59 5.09 -10.03
N TRP A 73 9.02 6.21 -10.64
CA TRP A 73 10.29 6.87 -10.31
C TRP A 73 10.19 7.79 -9.09
N HIS A 74 8.98 7.99 -8.56
CA HIS A 74 8.79 8.81 -7.37
C HIS A 74 9.47 8.18 -6.16
N GLU A 75 10.18 9.00 -5.40
CA GLU A 75 10.69 8.58 -4.11
C GLU A 75 9.53 8.31 -3.14
N ILE A 76 9.70 7.25 -2.37
CA ILE A 76 8.75 6.81 -1.35
C ILE A 76 9.57 6.63 -0.08
N ASP A 77 9.04 7.15 1.03
CA ASP A 77 9.63 6.95 2.34
C ASP A 77 9.19 5.58 2.89
N LEU A 78 10.09 4.60 2.84
CA LEU A 78 9.86 3.25 3.33
C LEU A 78 9.69 3.22 4.87
N ILE A 79 10.03 4.29 5.60
CA ILE A 79 9.83 4.40 7.05
C ILE A 79 8.33 4.34 7.40
N GLU A 80 7.45 4.85 6.54
CA GLU A 80 6.01 4.84 6.81
C GLU A 80 5.41 3.42 6.80
N PHE A 81 6.11 2.46 6.20
CA PHE A 81 5.65 1.09 5.97
C PHE A 81 6.20 0.11 7.02
N ILE A 82 6.04 0.44 8.30
CA ILE A 82 6.59 -0.33 9.43
C ILE A 82 6.18 -1.82 9.47
N ASN A 83 5.06 -2.18 8.83
CA ASN A 83 4.52 -3.54 8.79
C ASN A 83 4.78 -4.26 7.46
N LEU A 84 5.64 -3.68 6.61
CA LEU A 84 5.95 -4.23 5.30
C LEU A 84 6.63 -5.60 5.41
N LYS A 85 6.05 -6.58 4.72
CA LYS A 85 6.53 -7.97 4.64
C LYS A 85 7.10 -8.27 3.25
N SER A 86 6.54 -7.68 2.19
CA SER A 86 6.98 -7.88 0.82
C SER A 86 7.17 -6.54 0.12
N LEU A 87 8.34 -6.34 -0.47
CA LEU A 87 8.67 -5.14 -1.25
C LEU A 87 9.13 -5.54 -2.65
N ILE A 88 8.49 -4.95 -3.67
CA ILE A 88 8.90 -5.05 -5.07
C ILE A 88 9.18 -3.65 -5.57
N LEU A 89 10.42 -3.40 -6.01
CA LEU A 89 10.83 -2.14 -6.62
C LEU A 89 11.19 -2.39 -8.09
N HIS A 90 10.35 -1.94 -9.02
CA HIS A 90 10.67 -2.03 -10.46
C HIS A 90 11.66 -0.96 -10.91
N ARG A 91 11.66 0.18 -10.22
CA ARG A 91 12.50 1.34 -10.48
C ARG A 91 13.02 1.84 -9.14
N THR A 92 14.31 1.66 -8.91
CA THR A 92 14.88 1.78 -7.56
C THR A 92 15.78 3.00 -7.48
N THR A 93 15.50 3.91 -6.55
CA THR A 93 16.36 5.08 -6.29
C THR A 93 17.42 4.76 -5.22
N ARG A 94 18.53 5.52 -5.21
CA ARG A 94 19.56 5.37 -4.17
C ARG A 94 19.00 5.60 -2.77
N ASN A 95 18.09 6.57 -2.61
CA ASN A 95 17.43 6.86 -1.33
C ASN A 95 16.67 5.61 -0.82
N GLN A 96 15.85 4.98 -1.67
CA GLN A 96 15.13 3.75 -1.30
C GLN A 96 16.07 2.62 -0.89
N ILE A 97 17.18 2.41 -1.63
CA ILE A 97 18.18 1.39 -1.26
C ILE A 97 18.73 1.65 0.14
N THR A 98 19.04 2.91 0.47
CA THR A 98 19.57 3.24 1.80
C THR A 98 18.58 2.99 2.93
N GLN A 99 17.27 3.00 2.65
CA GLN A 99 16.21 2.74 3.62
C GLN A 99 15.89 1.26 3.80
N ILE A 100 16.32 0.37 2.90
CA ILE A 100 16.15 -1.08 3.04
C ILE A 100 17.12 -1.58 4.12
N ARG A 101 16.70 -1.46 5.38
CA ARG A 101 17.45 -1.86 6.56
C ARG A 101 16.53 -2.50 7.60
N PRO A 102 17.03 -3.45 8.42
CA PRO A 102 16.22 -4.09 9.46
C PRO A 102 15.61 -3.14 10.49
N ASN A 103 16.19 -1.95 10.71
CA ASN A 103 15.64 -0.96 11.64
C ASN A 103 14.54 -0.07 11.04
N VAL A 104 14.40 -0.04 9.72
CA VAL A 104 13.41 0.79 9.00
C VAL A 104 12.18 -0.05 8.63
N ILE A 105 12.40 -1.21 8.01
CA ILE A 105 11.36 -2.17 7.61
C ILE A 105 11.62 -3.52 8.29
N PRO A 106 11.40 -3.63 9.62
CA PRO A 106 11.84 -4.76 10.43
C PRO A 106 11.13 -6.08 10.11
N LYS A 107 9.99 -6.04 9.42
CA LYS A 107 9.17 -7.22 9.11
C LYS A 107 9.36 -7.73 7.68
N LEU A 108 10.29 -7.15 6.92
CA LEU A 108 10.51 -7.52 5.53
C LEU A 108 11.04 -8.96 5.43
N VAL A 109 10.28 -9.81 4.73
CA VAL A 109 10.65 -11.20 4.46
C VAL A 109 10.89 -11.48 2.97
N SER A 110 10.35 -10.64 2.09
CA SER A 110 10.47 -10.77 0.65
C SER A 110 10.90 -9.44 0.04
N LEU A 111 11.94 -9.48 -0.79
CA LEU A 111 12.49 -8.32 -1.47
C LEU A 111 12.79 -8.68 -2.92
N SER A 112 12.22 -7.91 -3.84
CA SER A 112 12.55 -7.95 -5.26
C SER A 112 12.92 -6.55 -5.72
N ILE A 113 14.08 -6.41 -6.34
CA ILE A 113 14.61 -5.13 -6.81
C ILE A 113 15.04 -5.31 -8.26
N SER A 114 14.44 -4.52 -9.14
CA SER A 114 14.95 -4.28 -10.48
C SER A 114 15.85 -3.05 -10.45
N LEU A 115 17.14 -3.28 -10.69
CA LEU A 115 18.13 -2.23 -10.78
C LEU A 115 18.05 -1.58 -12.16
N ALA A 116 17.02 -0.76 -12.37
CA ALA A 116 17.04 0.22 -13.44
C ALA A 116 17.93 1.38 -12.96
N PHE A 117 19.26 1.21 -13.07
CA PHE A 117 20.17 2.32 -12.83
C PHE A 117 19.84 3.43 -13.85
N ASP A 118 19.62 4.64 -13.36
CA ASP A 118 19.68 5.84 -14.20
C ASP A 118 21.09 5.91 -14.80
N PHE A 119 21.26 5.42 -16.02
CA PHE A 119 22.49 5.57 -16.81
C PHE A 119 22.70 7.02 -17.31
N TRP A 120 22.01 8.01 -16.72
CA TRP A 120 22.05 9.40 -17.15
C TRP A 120 22.27 10.34 -15.96
N SER A 121 23.48 10.32 -15.44
CA SER A 121 24.08 11.50 -14.80
C SER A 121 25.59 11.49 -15.10
N SER A 122 25.90 11.88 -16.33
CA SER A 122 27.18 12.49 -16.70
C SER A 122 27.23 13.93 -16.21
#